data_AF-A0A2V5MXP6-F1
#
_entry.id   AF-A0A2V5MXP6-F1
#
_cell.length_a   1.000
_cell.length_b   1.000
_cell.length_c   1.000
_cell.angle_alpha   90.00
_cell.angle_beta   90.00
_cell.angle_gamma   90.00
#
_symmetry.space_group_name_H-M   'P 1'
#
loop_
_entity.id
_entity.type
_entity.pdbx_description
1 polymer ?
#
loop_
_entity_poly.entity_id
_entity_poly.type
_entity_poly.pdbx_seq_one_letter_code
_entity_poly.pdbx_strand_id
1 'polypeptide(L)'
;MDKRSLLARIVKSYPAIQSLITGEQAKQDAGLIVSWPSLERRKNEYAELVHKRIPANSKEIAIARSYGDLRENHEYKAAKEMQKLLMRRKAELETDLLRARGMDFQNARTDVVSIGTKVTVTDLNTQHPETFAILGAWDSDPQENMMSYLSPMAQSLLGHAAGDEVNFETDGGTKRYRIETIEAHQPVPQVQPAG
;
A
#
# COMPACT_ATOMS: atom_id res chain seq x y z
N MET A 1 2.85 20.87 38.63
CA MET A 1 2.21 21.27 37.35
C MET A 1 1.49 20.06 36.80
N ASP A 2 0.19 20.18 36.55
CA ASP A 2 -0.65 19.06 36.10
C ASP A 2 -0.41 18.78 34.61
N LYS A 3 -0.12 17.53 34.23
CA LYS A 3 0.15 17.11 32.83
C LYS A 3 -1.02 17.49 31.90
N ARG A 4 -2.24 17.52 32.44
CA ARG A 4 -3.45 17.95 31.73
C ARG A 4 -3.44 19.43 31.33
N SER A 5 -2.84 20.29 32.15
CA SER A 5 -2.73 21.73 31.87
C SER A 5 -1.69 22.03 30.78
N LEU A 6 -0.64 21.21 30.70
CA LEU A 6 0.40 21.34 29.67
C LEU A 6 -0.13 20.97 28.28
N LEU A 7 -0.86 19.85 28.18
CA LEU A 7 -1.49 19.39 26.95
C LEU A 7 -2.52 20.40 26.43
N ALA A 8 -3.34 20.96 27.32
CA ALA A 8 -4.32 21.99 26.94
C ALA A 8 -3.68 23.25 26.34
N ARG A 9 -2.50 23.66 26.84
CA ARG A 9 -1.74 24.79 26.29
C ARG A 9 -1.13 24.50 24.92
N ILE A 10 -0.63 23.27 24.71
CA ILE A 10 -0.05 22.85 23.44
C ILE A 10 -1.13 22.83 22.35
N VAL A 11 -2.30 22.26 22.63
CA VAL A 11 -3.45 22.23 21.69
C VAL A 11 -3.92 23.65 21.34
N LYS A 12 -3.96 24.56 22.31
CA LYS A 12 -4.35 25.97 22.08
C LYS A 12 -3.35 26.75 21.21
N SER A 13 -2.08 26.36 21.25
CA SER A 13 -1.00 27.07 20.52
C SER A 13 -0.79 26.50 19.11
N TYR A 14 -1.24 25.27 18.85
CA TYR A 14 -1.08 24.57 17.58
C TYR A 14 -2.37 23.83 17.18
N PRO A 15 -3.39 24.53 16.65
CA PRO A 15 -4.67 23.93 16.26
C PRO A 15 -4.53 22.79 15.23
N ALA A 16 -3.46 22.81 14.43
CA ALA A 16 -3.16 21.77 13.44
C ALA A 16 -2.82 20.39 14.05
N ILE A 17 -2.47 20.33 15.34
CA ILE A 17 -2.15 19.08 16.05
C ILE A 17 -3.41 18.48 16.69
N GLN A 18 -4.51 19.23 16.74
CA GLN A 18 -5.77 18.77 17.31
C GLN A 18 -6.33 17.55 16.56
N SER A 19 -6.19 17.50 15.23
CA SER A 19 -6.60 16.37 14.39
C SER A 19 -5.78 15.10 14.59
N LEU A 20 -4.53 15.23 15.06
CA LEU A 20 -3.65 14.10 15.40
C LEU A 20 -4.00 13.45 16.75
N ILE A 21 -4.66 14.20 17.64
CA ILE A 21 -5.01 13.74 19.00
C ILE A 21 -6.41 13.12 19.05
N THR A 22 -7.35 13.58 18.21
CA THR A 22 -8.76 13.15 18.29
C THR A 22 -9.11 11.91 17.48
N GLY A 23 -8.17 11.26 16.79
CA GLY A 23 -8.29 9.87 16.33
C GLY A 23 -9.41 9.49 15.34
N GLU A 24 -10.35 10.39 15.02
CA GLU A 24 -11.59 10.04 14.30
C GLU A 24 -11.73 10.63 12.89
N GLN A 25 -10.81 11.48 12.42
CA GLN A 25 -10.89 12.07 11.06
C GLN A 25 -9.65 11.86 10.17
N ALA A 26 -8.59 11.23 10.65
CA ALA A 26 -7.37 11.02 9.85
C ALA A 26 -7.45 9.81 8.87
N LYS A 27 -8.49 8.97 8.94
CA LYS A 27 -8.55 7.70 8.17
C LYS A 27 -8.91 7.84 6.68
N GLN A 28 -9.44 8.98 6.24
CA GLN A 28 -9.92 9.12 4.85
C GLN A 28 -9.10 10.08 3.97
N ASP A 29 -8.22 10.89 4.57
CA ASP A 29 -7.43 11.92 3.85
C ASP A 29 -5.90 11.72 3.97
N ALA A 30 -5.47 10.62 4.59
CA ALA A 30 -4.05 10.27 4.64
C ALA A 30 -3.58 9.88 3.22
N GLY A 31 -2.70 10.69 2.64
CA GLY A 31 -2.09 10.41 1.33
C GLY A 31 -1.51 8.99 1.28
N LEU A 32 -1.68 8.32 0.13
CA LEU A 32 -1.21 6.97 -0.09
C LEU A 32 0.28 7.01 -0.46
N ILE A 33 1.16 6.67 0.48
CA ILE A 33 2.61 6.69 0.26
C ILE A 33 3.00 5.48 -0.60
N VAL A 34 3.69 5.73 -1.70
CA VAL A 34 4.08 4.70 -2.69
C VAL A 34 5.46 5.00 -3.26
N SER A 35 6.19 3.99 -3.73
CA SER A 35 7.42 4.26 -4.50
C SER A 35 7.12 4.90 -5.85
N TRP A 36 8.09 5.66 -6.40
CA TRP A 36 8.00 6.17 -7.77
C TRP A 36 7.78 5.07 -8.82
N PRO A 37 8.52 3.94 -8.82
CA PRO A 37 8.25 2.84 -9.75
C PRO A 37 6.82 2.30 -9.65
N SER A 38 6.29 2.12 -8.45
CA SER A 38 4.92 1.64 -8.29
C SER A 38 3.87 2.64 -8.74
N LEU A 39 4.08 3.93 -8.49
CA LEU A 39 3.21 4.98 -9.01
C LEU A 39 3.18 4.98 -10.55
N GLU A 40 4.35 4.84 -11.18
CA GLU A 40 4.45 4.75 -12.63
C GLU A 40 3.76 3.51 -13.20
N ARG A 41 3.96 2.33 -12.58
CA ARG A 41 3.23 1.10 -12.96
C ARG A 41 1.71 1.31 -12.93
N ARG A 42 1.17 1.95 -11.90
CA ARG A 42 -0.28 2.22 -11.79
C ARG A 42 -0.78 3.26 -12.80
N LYS A 43 0.02 4.28 -13.12
CA LYS A 43 -0.30 5.23 -14.20
C LYS A 43 -0.35 4.53 -15.57
N ASN A 44 0.60 3.63 -15.83
CA ASN A 44 0.65 2.85 -17.06
C ASN A 44 -0.54 1.88 -17.15
N GLU A 45 -0.89 1.19 -16.07
CA GLU A 45 -2.09 0.35 -15.99
C GLU A 45 -3.37 1.16 -16.30
N TYR A 46 -3.51 2.34 -15.68
CA TYR A 46 -4.63 3.23 -15.92
C TYR A 46 -4.71 3.67 -17.39
N ALA A 47 -3.59 4.11 -17.97
CA ALA A 47 -3.52 4.52 -19.37
C ALA A 47 -3.89 3.37 -20.32
N GLU A 48 -3.42 2.15 -20.04
CA GLU A 48 -3.76 0.95 -20.82
C GLU A 48 -5.27 0.64 -20.74
N LEU A 49 -5.85 0.72 -19.54
CA LEU A 49 -7.29 0.52 -19.34
C LEU A 49 -8.12 1.50 -20.16
N VAL A 50 -7.80 2.79 -20.07
CA VAL A 50 -8.56 3.87 -20.71
C VAL A 50 -8.37 3.89 -22.23
N HIS A 51 -7.14 3.74 -22.71
CA HIS A 51 -6.83 3.94 -24.12
C HIS A 51 -6.88 2.66 -24.96
N LYS A 52 -6.77 1.47 -24.34
CA LYS A 52 -6.73 0.19 -25.07
C LYS A 52 -7.89 -0.72 -24.67
N ARG A 53 -7.96 -1.12 -23.41
CA ARG A 53 -8.83 -2.23 -22.97
C ARG A 53 -10.32 -1.87 -23.01
N ILE A 54 -10.71 -0.70 -22.48
CA ILE A 54 -12.12 -0.26 -22.49
C ILE A 54 -12.63 -0.02 -23.93
N PRO A 55 -11.88 0.67 -24.82
CA PRO A 55 -12.28 0.80 -26.22
C PRO A 55 -12.37 -0.55 -26.96
N ALA A 56 -11.42 -1.47 -26.74
CA ALA A 56 -11.44 -2.79 -27.34
C ALA A 56 -12.68 -3.58 -26.90
N ASN A 57 -12.96 -3.64 -25.60
CA ASN A 57 -14.15 -4.31 -25.07
C ASN A 57 -15.46 -3.67 -25.56
N SER A 58 -15.48 -2.34 -25.77
CA SER A 58 -16.65 -1.67 -26.36
C SER A 58 -16.90 -2.11 -27.81
N LYS A 59 -15.84 -2.39 -28.58
CA LYS A 59 -15.96 -2.97 -29.93
C LYS A 59 -16.45 -4.41 -29.87
N GLU A 60 -15.95 -5.22 -28.94
CA GLU A 60 -16.41 -6.59 -28.71
C GLU A 60 -17.91 -6.64 -28.40
N ILE A 61 -18.40 -5.74 -27.53
CA ILE A 61 -19.83 -5.63 -27.22
C ILE A 61 -20.64 -5.27 -28.48
N ALA A 62 -20.15 -4.35 -29.30
CA ALA A 62 -20.83 -3.95 -30.53
C ALA A 62 -20.90 -5.11 -31.54
N ILE A 63 -19.81 -5.87 -31.69
CA ILE A 63 -19.74 -7.06 -32.56
C ILE A 63 -20.71 -8.13 -32.03
N ALA A 64 -20.63 -8.46 -30.74
CA ALA A 64 -21.51 -9.45 -30.12
C ALA A 64 -22.99 -9.07 -30.28
N ARG A 65 -23.31 -7.77 -30.19
CA ARG A 65 -24.66 -7.25 -30.41
C ARG A 65 -25.18 -7.47 -31.84
N SER A 66 -24.30 -7.52 -32.84
CA SER A 66 -24.68 -7.69 -34.25
C SER A 66 -25.17 -9.10 -34.59
N TYR A 67 -24.92 -10.10 -33.72
CA TYR A 67 -25.29 -11.50 -33.95
C TYR A 67 -26.77 -11.84 -33.69
N GLY A 68 -27.63 -10.84 -33.45
CA GLY A 68 -29.08 -11.06 -33.38
C GLY A 68 -29.58 -11.33 -31.95
N ASP A 69 -29.96 -12.57 -31.62
CA ASP A 69 -30.65 -12.86 -30.36
C ASP A 69 -29.72 -12.74 -29.13
N LEU A 70 -29.83 -11.61 -28.44
CA LEU A 70 -29.01 -11.28 -27.29
C LEU A 70 -29.39 -12.04 -26.01
N ARG A 71 -30.57 -12.68 -25.96
CA ARG A 71 -31.02 -13.37 -24.74
C ARG A 71 -30.21 -14.64 -24.49
N GLU A 72 -29.73 -15.30 -25.54
CA GLU A 72 -28.86 -16.49 -25.46
C GLU A 72 -27.38 -16.20 -25.79
N ASN A 73 -27.06 -15.00 -26.28
CA ASN A 73 -25.69 -14.64 -26.65
C ASN A 73 -24.76 -14.56 -25.43
N HIS A 74 -24.00 -15.63 -25.22
CA HIS A 74 -23.05 -15.77 -24.11
C HIS A 74 -21.89 -14.77 -24.23
N GLU A 75 -21.43 -14.51 -25.45
CA GLU A 75 -20.36 -13.56 -25.77
C GLU A 75 -20.75 -12.13 -25.38
N TYR A 76 -21.99 -11.72 -25.65
CA TYR A 76 -22.51 -10.42 -25.26
C TYR A 76 -22.57 -10.26 -23.73
N LYS A 77 -23.09 -11.27 -23.03
CA LYS A 77 -23.14 -11.27 -21.56
C LYS A 77 -21.74 -11.22 -20.94
N ALA A 78 -20.81 -12.04 -21.42
CA ALA A 78 -19.43 -12.05 -20.97
C ALA A 78 -18.74 -10.70 -21.23
N ALA A 79 -18.92 -10.11 -22.42
CA ALA A 79 -18.35 -8.81 -22.76
C ALA A 79 -18.91 -7.68 -21.90
N LYS A 80 -20.19 -7.71 -21.52
CA LYS A 80 -20.82 -6.76 -20.60
C LYS A 80 -20.32 -6.89 -19.16
N GLU A 81 -20.13 -8.11 -18.66
CA GLU A 81 -19.51 -8.32 -17.34
C GLU A 81 -18.05 -7.85 -17.33
N MET A 82 -17.30 -8.13 -18.40
CA MET A 82 -15.94 -7.63 -18.54
C MET A 82 -15.91 -6.08 -18.54
N GLN A 83 -16.85 -5.44 -19.22
CA GLN A 83 -16.99 -3.97 -19.20
C GLN A 83 -17.18 -3.44 -17.78
N LYS A 84 -18.02 -4.10 -16.96
CA LYS A 84 -18.26 -3.73 -15.56
C LYS A 84 -16.98 -3.85 -14.74
N LEU A 85 -16.21 -4.92 -14.92
CA LEU A 85 -14.93 -5.11 -14.23
C LEU A 85 -13.91 -4.03 -14.64
N LEU A 86 -13.80 -3.73 -15.93
CA LEU A 86 -12.90 -2.68 -16.44
C LEU A 86 -13.26 -1.30 -15.89
N MET A 87 -14.54 -0.95 -15.87
CA MET A 87 -15.02 0.35 -15.35
C MET A 87 -14.81 0.47 -13.85
N ARG A 88 -15.07 -0.62 -13.10
CA ARG A 88 -14.78 -0.66 -11.65
C ARG A 88 -13.29 -0.43 -11.40
N ARG A 89 -12.43 -1.16 -12.12
CA ARG A 89 -10.98 -1.03 -11.98
C ARG A 89 -10.47 0.37 -12.31
N LYS A 90 -11.02 0.98 -13.37
CA LYS A 90 -10.74 2.38 -13.72
C LYS A 90 -11.05 3.32 -12.56
N ALA A 91 -12.25 3.22 -11.97
CA ALA A 91 -12.67 4.09 -10.87
C ALA A 91 -11.82 3.91 -9.60
N GLU A 92 -11.44 2.67 -9.28
CA GLU A 92 -10.52 2.37 -8.17
C GLU A 92 -9.16 3.04 -8.39
N LEU A 93 -8.57 2.89 -9.59
CA LEU A 93 -7.29 3.52 -9.94
C LEU A 93 -7.37 5.05 -9.95
N GLU A 94 -8.45 5.66 -10.43
CA GLU A 94 -8.64 7.12 -10.42
C GLU A 94 -8.62 7.67 -8.99
N THR A 95 -9.35 6.99 -8.09
CA THR A 95 -9.42 7.36 -6.68
C THR A 95 -8.06 7.22 -6.03
N ASP A 96 -7.38 6.08 -6.24
CA ASP A 96 -6.10 5.85 -5.60
C ASP A 96 -4.98 6.74 -6.15
N LEU A 97 -4.93 6.98 -7.47
CA LEU A 97 -3.92 7.83 -8.10
C LEU A 97 -4.04 9.30 -7.62
N LEU A 98 -5.25 9.77 -7.29
CA LEU A 98 -5.46 11.11 -6.76
C LEU A 98 -4.78 11.30 -5.38
N ARG A 99 -4.83 10.28 -4.53
CA ARG A 99 -4.24 10.29 -3.18
C ARG A 99 -2.79 9.81 -3.13
N ALA A 100 -2.30 9.14 -4.18
CA ALA A 100 -0.95 8.59 -4.23
C ALA A 100 0.12 9.69 -4.19
N ARG A 101 1.17 9.46 -3.40
CA ARG A 101 2.35 10.33 -3.26
C ARG A 101 3.61 9.49 -3.44
N GLY A 102 4.35 9.77 -4.50
CA GLY A 102 5.59 9.09 -4.86
C GLY A 102 6.75 9.49 -3.95
N MET A 103 7.52 8.50 -3.47
CA MET A 103 8.72 8.68 -2.66
C MET A 103 9.83 7.72 -3.14
N ASP A 104 11.08 8.06 -2.85
CA ASP A 104 12.26 7.22 -3.15
C ASP A 104 12.71 6.36 -1.95
N PHE A 105 12.14 6.62 -0.76
CA PHE A 105 12.42 5.94 0.51
C PHE A 105 13.90 5.92 0.90
N GLN A 106 14.70 6.82 0.33
CA GLN A 106 16.12 6.92 0.64
C GLN A 106 16.31 7.60 1.99
N ASN A 107 17.39 7.24 2.69
CA ASN A 107 17.78 7.85 3.97
C ASN A 107 16.69 7.75 5.05
N ALA A 108 15.91 6.67 5.03
CA ALA A 108 14.95 6.40 6.09
C ALA A 108 15.65 6.40 7.46
N ARG A 109 14.98 6.99 8.44
CA ARG A 109 15.42 6.95 9.83
C ARG A 109 15.38 5.52 10.35
N THR A 110 16.43 5.11 11.05
CA THR A 110 16.63 3.73 11.53
C THR A 110 16.57 3.61 13.06
N ASP A 111 16.19 4.67 13.77
CA ASP A 111 15.97 4.61 15.22
C ASP A 111 14.69 3.85 15.59
N VAL A 112 13.71 3.87 14.69
CA VAL A 112 12.47 3.11 14.80
C VAL A 112 12.09 2.57 13.43
N VAL A 113 11.27 1.53 13.42
CA VAL A 113 10.72 0.97 12.19
C VAL A 113 9.83 2.01 11.52
N SER A 114 10.15 2.35 10.28
CA SER A 114 9.43 3.34 9.48
C SER A 114 9.36 2.95 8.01
N ILE A 115 8.60 3.68 7.21
CA ILE A 115 8.55 3.43 5.75
C ILE A 115 9.93 3.69 5.16
N GLY A 116 10.43 2.75 4.37
CA GLY A 116 11.78 2.77 3.82
C GLY A 116 12.81 2.05 4.68
N THR A 117 12.41 1.34 5.73
CA THR A 117 13.32 0.52 6.55
C THR A 117 13.29 -0.95 6.15
N LYS A 118 14.42 -1.61 6.36
CA LYS A 118 14.58 -3.06 6.35
C LYS A 118 14.73 -3.53 7.80
N VAL A 119 13.84 -4.42 8.22
CA VAL A 119 13.69 -4.85 9.61
C VAL A 119 13.94 -6.34 9.69
N THR A 120 14.84 -6.75 10.58
CA THR A 120 15.01 -8.16 10.94
C THR A 120 14.26 -8.42 12.24
N VAL A 121 13.40 -9.42 12.23
CA VAL A 121 12.61 -9.85 13.38
C VAL A 121 12.86 -11.32 13.68
N THR A 122 12.87 -11.71 14.94
CA THR A 122 12.92 -13.12 15.34
C THR A 122 11.57 -13.54 15.88
N ASP A 123 10.97 -14.60 15.32
CA ASP A 123 9.81 -15.24 15.93
C ASP A 123 10.25 -15.92 17.23
N LEU A 124 9.74 -15.45 18.37
CA LEU A 124 10.15 -15.93 19.69
C LEU A 124 9.65 -17.35 19.98
N ASN A 125 8.66 -17.85 19.24
CA ASN A 125 8.16 -19.21 19.40
C ASN A 125 9.05 -20.22 18.64
N THR A 126 9.56 -19.85 17.46
CA THR A 126 10.35 -20.74 16.59
C THR A 126 11.85 -20.45 16.61
N GLN A 127 12.25 -19.30 17.15
CA GLN A 127 13.62 -18.77 17.13
C GLN A 127 14.18 -18.56 15.72
N HIS A 128 13.30 -18.39 14.72
CA HIS A 128 13.69 -18.16 13.34
C HIS A 128 13.73 -16.66 13.01
N PRO A 129 14.84 -16.13 12.47
CA PRO A 129 14.91 -14.75 11.99
C PRO A 129 14.28 -14.62 10.60
N GLU A 130 13.51 -13.55 10.41
CA GLU A 130 12.90 -13.14 9.16
C GLU A 130 13.23 -11.66 8.90
N THR A 131 13.49 -11.30 7.64
CA THR A 131 13.85 -9.92 7.29
C THR A 131 12.90 -9.38 6.23
N PHE A 132 12.35 -8.19 6.48
CA PHE A 132 11.36 -7.55 5.62
C PHE A 132 11.74 -6.10 5.31
N ALA A 133 11.52 -5.66 4.07
CA ALA A 133 11.52 -4.24 3.73
C ALA A 133 10.09 -3.68 3.85
N ILE A 134 9.91 -2.64 4.67
CA ILE A 134 8.61 -1.98 4.83
C ILE A 134 8.56 -0.76 3.92
N LEU A 135 7.81 -0.86 2.83
CA LEU A 135 7.76 0.13 1.76
C LEU A 135 6.34 0.69 1.58
N GLY A 136 6.10 1.39 0.48
CA GLY A 136 4.81 2.00 0.18
C GLY A 136 3.68 1.01 -0.11
N ALA A 137 2.47 1.54 -0.22
CA ALA A 137 1.25 0.77 -0.27
C ALA A 137 1.15 -0.23 -1.44
N TRP A 138 1.91 0.02 -2.51
CA TRP A 138 1.92 -0.75 -3.75
C TRP A 138 3.23 -1.50 -4.01
N ASP A 139 4.12 -1.50 -3.02
CA ASP A 139 5.49 -2.01 -3.14
C ASP A 139 5.66 -3.41 -2.58
N SER A 140 4.59 -4.07 -2.14
CA SER A 140 4.66 -5.46 -1.70
C SER A 140 5.19 -6.37 -2.81
N ASP A 141 6.25 -7.09 -2.51
CA ASP A 141 6.85 -8.12 -3.36
C ASP A 141 7.37 -9.26 -2.45
N PRO A 142 6.65 -10.38 -2.34
CA PRO A 142 7.06 -11.51 -1.52
C PRO A 142 8.39 -12.15 -1.96
N GLN A 143 8.76 -12.05 -3.24
CA GLN A 143 10.02 -12.63 -3.73
C GLN A 143 11.23 -11.85 -3.20
N GLU A 144 11.06 -10.54 -3.03
CA GLU A 144 12.09 -9.62 -2.54
C GLU A 144 11.92 -9.29 -1.03
N ASN A 145 11.05 -10.03 -0.32
CA ASN A 145 10.68 -9.77 1.07
C ASN A 145 10.23 -8.32 1.32
N MET A 146 9.57 -7.69 0.35
CA MET A 146 9.02 -6.35 0.46
C MET A 146 7.55 -6.41 0.90
N MET A 147 7.20 -5.55 1.84
CA MET A 147 5.89 -5.51 2.46
C MET A 147 5.37 -4.07 2.46
N SER A 148 4.11 -3.90 2.05
CA SER A 148 3.39 -2.65 2.22
C SER A 148 3.31 -2.27 3.69
N TYR A 149 3.58 -1.00 3.99
CA TYR A 149 3.37 -0.44 5.33
C TYR A 149 1.93 -0.60 5.83
N LEU A 150 0.95 -0.80 4.94
CA LEU A 150 -0.45 -1.04 5.29
C LEU A 150 -0.75 -2.49 5.68
N SER A 151 0.20 -3.40 5.55
CA SER A 151 -0.01 -4.79 5.95
C SER A 151 -0.18 -4.88 7.47
N PRO A 152 -0.94 -5.87 7.97
CA PRO A 152 -1.12 -6.05 9.41
C PRO A 152 0.20 -6.19 10.18
N MET A 153 1.17 -6.94 9.64
CA MET A 153 2.48 -7.15 10.25
C MET A 153 3.34 -5.88 10.23
N ALA A 154 3.34 -5.13 9.13
CA ALA A 154 4.06 -3.86 9.08
C ALA A 154 3.46 -2.87 10.09
N GLN A 155 2.13 -2.80 10.19
CA GLN A 155 1.44 -1.94 11.16
C GLN A 155 1.79 -2.28 12.62
N SER A 156 2.00 -3.55 12.96
CA SER A 156 2.43 -3.92 14.31
C SER A 156 3.91 -3.61 14.59
N LEU A 157 4.74 -3.42 13.55
CA LEU A 157 6.15 -3.07 13.69
C LEU A 157 6.40 -1.56 13.69
N LEU A 158 5.62 -0.78 12.94
CA LEU A 158 5.84 0.65 12.75
C LEU A 158 5.93 1.41 14.09
N GLY A 159 6.98 2.21 14.24
CA GLY A 159 7.24 3.03 15.41
C GLY A 159 7.98 2.32 16.56
N HIS A 160 8.18 1.00 16.48
CA HIS A 160 8.98 0.26 17.45
C HIS A 160 10.48 0.32 17.17
N ALA A 161 11.29 0.20 18.22
CA ALA A 161 12.75 0.24 18.15
C ALA A 161 13.36 -1.17 18.17
N ALA A 162 14.65 -1.27 17.85
CA ALA A 162 15.39 -2.51 18.03
C ALA A 162 15.41 -2.90 19.53
N GLY A 163 15.16 -4.19 19.79
CA GLY A 163 14.98 -4.76 21.12
C GLY A 163 13.51 -4.86 21.57
N ASP A 164 12.58 -4.13 20.93
CA ASP A 164 11.16 -4.22 21.27
C ASP A 164 10.57 -5.58 20.85
N GLU A 165 9.60 -6.05 21.63
CA GLU A 165 8.77 -7.21 21.31
C GLU A 165 7.37 -6.75 20.88
N VAL A 166 6.90 -7.27 19.76
CA VAL A 166 5.58 -6.99 19.20
C VAL A 166 4.76 -8.27 19.08
N ASN A 167 3.45 -8.14 19.27
CA ASN A 167 2.51 -9.23 19.09
C ASN A 167 1.79 -9.08 17.75
N PHE A 168 1.73 -10.17 17.00
CA PHE A 168 1.02 -10.24 15.74
C PHE A 168 -0.08 -11.31 15.82
N GLU A 169 -1.33 -10.87 15.72
CA GLU A 169 -2.48 -11.78 15.73
C GLU A 169 -2.68 -12.39 14.34
N THR A 170 -2.74 -13.72 14.29
CA THR A 170 -3.06 -14.48 13.08
C THR A 170 -4.23 -15.41 13.35
N ASP A 171 -4.85 -15.95 12.30
CA ASP A 171 -5.90 -16.96 12.42
C ASP A 171 -5.43 -18.20 13.20
N GLY A 172 -4.11 -18.48 13.21
CA GLY A 172 -3.48 -19.56 13.96
C GLY A 172 -3.08 -19.19 15.41
N GLY A 173 -3.46 -18.01 15.89
CA GLY A 173 -3.11 -17.49 17.21
C GLY A 173 -2.09 -16.34 17.16
N THR A 174 -1.67 -15.89 18.35
CA THR A 174 -0.73 -14.77 18.50
C THR A 174 0.71 -15.23 18.34
N LYS A 175 1.42 -14.65 17.36
CA LYS A 175 2.88 -14.77 17.23
C LYS A 175 3.55 -13.61 17.94
N ARG A 176 4.73 -13.86 18.52
CA ARG A 176 5.53 -12.84 19.19
C ARG A 176 6.84 -12.68 18.45
N TYR A 177 7.16 -11.45 18.07
CA TYR A 177 8.38 -11.13 17.35
C TYR A 177 9.22 -10.16 18.16
N ARG A 178 10.54 -10.35 18.18
CA ARG A 178 11.48 -9.33 18.65
C ARG A 178 12.13 -8.65 17.47
N ILE A 179 12.21 -7.32 17.49
CA ILE A 179 12.94 -6.56 16.47
C ILE A 179 14.43 -6.62 16.79
N GLU A 180 15.23 -7.22 15.91
CA GLU A 180 16.67 -7.36 16.12
C GLU A 180 17.43 -6.17 15.53
N THR A 181 17.15 -5.83 14.27
CA THR A 181 17.86 -4.77 13.56
C THR A 181 16.91 -3.94 12.70
N ILE A 182 17.24 -2.66 12.57
CA ILE A 182 16.56 -1.71 11.70
C ILE A 182 17.62 -1.03 10.85
N GLU A 183 17.50 -1.19 9.54
CA GLU A 183 18.44 -0.64 8.54
C GLU A 183 17.65 0.19 7.52
N ALA A 184 18.31 1.15 6.87
CA ALA A 184 17.69 1.83 5.74
C ALA A 184 17.60 0.86 4.55
N HIS A 185 16.43 0.77 3.91
CA HIS A 185 16.30 0.01 2.67
C HIS A 185 17.13 0.68 1.58
N GLN A 186 18.09 -0.05 1.04
CA GLN A 186 18.87 0.38 -0.12
C GLN A 186 18.25 -0.28 -1.36
N PRO A 187 17.60 0.49 -2.25
CA PRO A 187 17.14 -0.07 -3.50
C PRO A 187 18.34 -0.57 -4.31
N VAL A 188 18.27 -1.78 -4.85
CA VAL A 188 19.27 -2.28 -5.78
C VAL A 188 19.28 -1.33 -7.00
N PRO A 189 20.43 -0.78 -7.43
CA PRO A 189 20.49 0.06 -8.62
C PRO A 189 19.91 -0.73 -9.80
N GLN A 190 18.80 -0.26 -10.36
CA GLN A 190 18.25 -0.87 -11.57
C GLN A 190 19.25 -0.60 -12.70
N VAL A 191 19.93 -1.66 -13.15
CA VAL A 191 20.75 -1.62 -14.35
C VAL A 191 19.79 -1.34 -15.51
N GLN A 192 19.82 -0.12 -16.05
CA GLN A 192 19.07 0.20 -17.26
C GLN A 192 19.58 -0.73 -18.39
N PRO A 193 18.71 -1.44 -19.11
CA PRO A 193 19.14 -2.14 -20.32
C PRO A 193 19.70 -1.07 -21.28
N ALA A 194 20.93 -1.29 -21.76
CA ALA A 194 21.53 -0.45 -22.78
C ALA A 194 20.57 -0.37 -23.98
N GLY A 195 20.32 0.86 -24.43
CA GLY A 195 19.31 1.19 -25.44
C GLY A 195 19.59 0.65 -26.83
#